data_AF-A0A377E191-F1
#
_entry.id   AF-A0A377E191-F1
#
_cell.length_a   1.000
_cell.length_b   1.000
_cell.length_c   1.000
_cell.angle_alpha   90.00
_cell.angle_beta   90.00
_cell.angle_gamma   90.00
#
_symmetry.space_group_name_H-M   'P 1'
#
loop_
_entity.id
_entity.type
_entity.pdbx_description
1 polymer ?
#
loop_
_entity_poly.entity_id
_entity_poly.type
_entity_poly.pdbx_seq_one_letter_code
_entity_poly.pdbx_strand_id
1 'polypeptide(L)'
;MPSNMARWQQARHVLALLASEIVITVTNIPLASYPAAVKAVVPLIDQGKIEEAKAALQSALSTLVEERSVLPLPVLRAKLLLKRAEPLVEDGQRSEASNERLETLLNEARQQLEMAELLGYGKRKDFEPLYAELKKIKEKTGGGGFGKGWLDEVKGKTVQVVLETAGEGRIAPPLLSHECLIFYFV
;
A
#
# COMPACT_ATOMS: atom_id res chain seq x y z
N MET A 1 -29.79 -12.79 -20.70
CA MET A 1 -29.52 -12.64 -19.27
C MET A 1 -28.68 -11.39 -19.02
N PRO A 2 -29.25 -10.25 -18.56
CA PRO A 2 -28.45 -9.09 -18.18
C PRO A 2 -28.77 -8.67 -16.73
N SER A 3 -27.96 -9.06 -15.74
CA SER A 3 -28.14 -8.54 -14.37
C SER A 3 -26.91 -8.64 -13.45
N ASN A 4 -25.75 -9.06 -13.96
CA ASN A 4 -24.59 -9.28 -13.10
C ASN A 4 -23.66 -8.05 -13.04
N MET A 5 -23.54 -7.29 -14.13
CA MET A 5 -22.64 -6.13 -14.24
C MET A 5 -22.94 -5.02 -13.21
N ALA A 6 -24.22 -4.72 -12.95
CA ALA A 6 -24.62 -3.72 -11.95
C ALA A 6 -24.27 -4.15 -10.51
N ARG A 7 -24.34 -5.45 -10.21
CA ARG A 7 -23.99 -6.01 -8.90
C ARG A 7 -22.49 -5.98 -8.63
N TRP A 8 -21.66 -6.18 -9.66
CA TRP A 8 -20.20 -6.10 -9.53
C TRP A 8 -19.72 -4.67 -9.21
N GLN A 9 -20.34 -3.64 -9.78
CA GLN A 9 -20.00 -2.24 -9.48
C GLN A 9 -20.34 -1.86 -8.03
N GLN A 10 -21.49 -2.32 -7.53
CA GLN A 10 -21.89 -2.15 -6.13
C GLN A 10 -20.98 -2.92 -5.17
N ALA A 11 -20.65 -4.17 -5.51
CA ALA A 11 -19.73 -4.99 -4.72
C ALA A 11 -18.36 -4.32 -4.59
N ARG A 12 -17.84 -3.68 -5.65
CA ARG A 12 -16.56 -2.95 -5.60
C ARG A 12 -16.56 -1.83 -4.56
N HIS A 13 -17.65 -1.09 -4.44
CA HIS A 13 -17.76 -0.01 -3.44
C HIS A 13 -17.85 -0.58 -2.01
N VAL A 14 -18.57 -1.69 -1.83
CA VAL A 14 -18.66 -2.37 -0.52
C VAL A 14 -17.31 -2.99 -0.12
N LEU A 15 -16.61 -3.63 -1.05
CA LEU A 15 -15.28 -4.22 -0.82
C LEU A 15 -14.22 -3.15 -0.54
N ALA A 16 -14.33 -1.97 -1.14
CA ALA A 16 -13.44 -0.85 -0.84
C ALA A 16 -13.51 -0.41 0.63
N LEU A 17 -14.65 -0.59 1.31
CA LEU A 17 -14.80 -0.32 2.75
C LEU A 17 -14.11 -1.35 3.64
N LEU A 18 -13.79 -2.54 3.12
CA LEU A 18 -13.06 -3.57 3.85
C LEU A 18 -11.54 -3.39 3.77
N ALA A 19 -11.06 -2.55 2.85
CA ALA A 19 -9.64 -2.25 2.71
C ALA A 19 -9.14 -1.53 3.98
N SER A 20 -8.03 -2.00 4.53
CA SER A 20 -7.37 -1.41 5.69
C SER A 20 -5.98 -0.93 5.26
N GLU A 21 -5.94 0.23 4.63
CA GLU A 21 -4.74 0.77 3.98
C GLU A 21 -4.70 2.30 4.03
N ILE A 22 -3.50 2.83 3.81
CA ILE A 22 -3.27 4.22 3.45
C ILE A 22 -2.92 4.25 1.97
N VAL A 23 -3.64 5.06 1.19
CA VAL A 23 -3.35 5.27 -0.23
C VAL A 23 -2.72 6.65 -0.40
N ILE A 24 -1.49 6.68 -0.89
CA ILE A 24 -0.79 7.92 -1.26
C ILE A 24 -0.90 8.06 -2.78
N THR A 25 -1.44 9.18 -3.24
CA THR A 25 -1.51 9.51 -4.67
C THR A 25 -0.63 10.71 -4.94
N VAL A 26 0.34 10.55 -5.84
CA VAL A 26 1.23 11.61 -6.29
C VAL A 26 0.92 11.91 -7.75
N THR A 27 0.53 13.14 -8.05
CA THR A 27 0.30 13.58 -9.42
C THR A 27 1.55 14.28 -9.95
N ASN A 28 2.21 13.65 -10.91
CA ASN A 28 3.42 14.14 -11.54
C ASN A 28 3.10 15.07 -12.70
N ILE A 29 3.67 16.28 -12.65
CA ILE A 29 3.49 17.30 -13.70
C ILE A 29 4.72 17.28 -14.62
N PRO A 30 4.57 17.03 -15.93
CA PRO A 30 5.69 17.01 -16.85
C PRO A 30 6.19 18.44 -17.09
N LEU A 31 7.40 18.72 -16.60
CA LEU A 31 7.98 20.08 -16.56
C LEU A 31 8.25 20.68 -17.95
N ALA A 32 8.42 19.85 -18.97
CA ALA A 32 8.67 20.32 -20.33
C ALA A 32 7.37 20.62 -21.09
N SER A 33 6.43 19.67 -21.11
CA SER A 33 5.21 19.77 -21.93
C SER A 33 4.11 20.60 -21.27
N TYR A 34 3.95 20.54 -19.94
CA TYR A 34 2.85 21.21 -19.26
C TYR A 34 2.95 22.74 -19.32
N PRO A 35 4.10 23.39 -18.99
CA PRO A 35 4.21 24.83 -19.14
C PRO A 35 4.09 25.30 -20.59
N ALA A 36 4.55 24.50 -21.55
CA ALA A 36 4.39 24.81 -22.98
C ALA A 36 2.92 24.79 -23.40
N ALA A 37 2.16 23.78 -22.94
CA ALA A 37 0.72 23.68 -23.19
C ALA A 37 -0.06 24.86 -22.57
N VAL A 38 0.26 25.26 -21.34
CA VAL A 38 -0.37 26.43 -20.70
C VAL A 38 -0.11 27.71 -21.49
N LYS A 39 1.12 27.93 -21.97
CA LYS A 39 1.46 29.09 -22.82
C LYS A 39 0.72 29.09 -24.15
N ALA A 40 0.55 27.92 -24.77
CA ALA A 40 -0.14 27.80 -26.05
C ALA A 40 -1.65 28.13 -25.97
N VAL A 41 -2.23 28.11 -24.76
CA VAL A 41 -3.66 28.42 -24.53
C VAL A 41 -3.92 29.92 -24.41
N VAL A 42 -2.94 30.71 -23.97
CA VAL A 42 -3.10 32.18 -23.77
C VAL A 42 -3.70 32.89 -24.99
N PRO A 43 -3.22 32.66 -26.24
CA PRO A 43 -3.79 33.31 -27.41
C PRO A 43 -5.25 32.93 -27.70
N LEU A 44 -5.67 31.72 -27.33
CA LEU A 44 -7.06 31.27 -27.52
C LEU A 44 -8.00 32.01 -26.57
N ILE A 45 -7.54 32.30 -25.35
CA ILE A 45 -8.28 33.09 -24.36
C ILE A 45 -8.41 34.54 -24.85
N ASP A 46 -7.30 35.13 -25.32
CA ASP A 46 -7.30 36.51 -25.84
C ASP A 46 -8.23 36.68 -27.05
N GLN A 47 -8.39 35.63 -27.85
CA GLN A 47 -9.30 35.59 -29.01
C GLN A 47 -10.76 35.25 -28.64
N GLY A 48 -11.07 35.02 -27.36
CA GLY A 48 -12.41 34.63 -26.90
C GLY A 48 -12.81 33.19 -27.24
N LYS A 49 -11.87 32.36 -27.70
CA LYS A 49 -12.10 30.95 -28.07
C LYS A 49 -12.04 30.04 -26.83
N ILE A 50 -12.98 30.26 -25.92
CA ILE A 50 -12.96 29.64 -24.59
C ILE A 50 -13.11 28.11 -24.63
N GLU A 51 -13.94 27.58 -25.53
CA GLU A 51 -14.11 26.11 -25.65
C GLU A 51 -12.84 25.42 -26.18
N GLU A 52 -12.16 26.02 -27.16
CA GLU A 52 -10.87 25.50 -27.66
C GLU A 52 -9.78 25.56 -26.58
N ALA A 53 -9.72 26.66 -25.82
CA ALA A 53 -8.80 26.83 -24.69
C ALA A 53 -9.04 25.76 -23.61
N LYS A 54 -10.30 25.49 -23.26
CA LYS A 54 -10.69 24.48 -22.29
C LYS A 54 -10.30 23.08 -22.76
N ALA A 55 -10.57 22.74 -24.03
CA ALA A 55 -10.19 21.45 -24.59
C ALA A 55 -8.68 21.23 -24.57
N ALA A 56 -7.89 22.26 -24.91
CA ALA A 56 -6.43 22.20 -24.86
C ALA A 56 -5.89 22.02 -23.44
N LEU A 57 -6.45 22.72 -22.44
CA LEU A 57 -6.08 22.55 -21.03
C LEU A 57 -6.48 21.17 -20.49
N GLN A 58 -7.66 20.67 -20.86
CA GLN A 58 -8.09 19.32 -20.48
C GLN A 58 -7.15 18.27 -21.06
N SER A 59 -6.77 18.39 -22.33
CA SER A 59 -5.77 17.51 -22.95
C SER A 59 -4.45 17.53 -22.19
N ALA A 60 -3.96 18.72 -21.81
CA ALA A 60 -2.73 18.86 -21.01
C ALA A 60 -2.85 18.21 -19.63
N LEU A 61 -3.98 18.38 -18.93
CA LEU A 61 -4.26 17.76 -17.63
C LEU A 61 -4.39 16.24 -17.73
N SER A 62 -4.88 15.71 -18.84
CA SER A 62 -4.95 14.26 -19.09
C SER A 62 -3.58 13.61 -19.31
N THR A 63 -2.52 14.39 -19.54
CA THR A 63 -1.14 13.87 -19.61
C THR A 63 -0.47 13.69 -18.25
N LEU A 64 -1.10 14.17 -17.17
CA LEU A 64 -0.55 14.02 -15.83
C LEU A 64 -0.51 12.55 -15.44
N VAL A 65 0.62 12.13 -14.88
CA VAL A 65 0.81 10.74 -14.44
C VAL A 65 0.50 10.70 -12.95
N GLU A 66 -0.46 9.86 -12.55
CA GLU A 66 -0.68 9.54 -11.15
C GLU A 66 0.13 8.30 -10.76
N GLU A 67 0.93 8.43 -9.71
CA GLU A 67 1.53 7.29 -9.02
C GLU A 67 0.72 7.02 -7.75
N ARG A 68 0.29 5.77 -7.57
CA ARG A 68 -0.41 5.34 -6.37
C ARG A 68 0.48 4.40 -5.57
N SER A 69 0.53 4.63 -4.27
CA SER A 69 1.24 3.78 -3.33
C SER A 69 0.26 3.29 -2.27
N VAL A 70 0.16 1.97 -2.10
CA VAL A 70 -0.74 1.35 -1.12
C VAL A 70 0.08 0.82 0.05
N LEU A 71 -0.24 1.31 1.23
CA LEU A 71 0.42 0.98 2.48
C LEU A 71 -0.56 0.23 3.40
N PRO A 72 -0.45 -1.10 3.51
CA PRO A 72 -1.38 -1.88 4.33
C PRO A 72 -1.23 -1.59 5.82
N LEU A 73 -2.33 -1.15 6.46
CA LEU A 73 -2.36 -0.85 7.89
C LEU A 73 -2.03 -2.06 8.76
N PRO A 74 -2.51 -3.29 8.48
CA PRO A 74 -2.16 -4.44 9.31
C PRO A 74 -0.65 -4.71 9.32
N VAL A 75 0.05 -4.57 8.19
CA VAL A 75 1.51 -4.75 8.10
C VAL A 75 2.24 -3.67 8.91
N LEU A 76 1.78 -2.41 8.83
CA LEU A 76 2.33 -1.31 9.64
C LEU A 76 2.10 -1.52 11.15
N ARG A 77 0.92 -2.01 11.54
CA ARG A 77 0.60 -2.36 12.94
C ARG A 77 1.48 -3.51 13.44
N ALA A 78 1.69 -4.55 12.63
CA ALA A 78 2.61 -5.65 12.95
C ALA A 78 4.03 -5.12 13.23
N LYS A 79 4.55 -4.24 12.36
CA LYS A 79 5.86 -3.60 12.55
C LYS A 79 5.93 -2.80 13.85
N LEU A 80 4.86 -2.07 14.21
CA LEU A 80 4.81 -1.32 15.46
C LEU A 80 4.78 -2.24 16.69
N LEU A 81 4.05 -3.35 16.63
CA LEU A 81 3.99 -4.36 17.69
C LEU A 81 5.36 -5.01 17.90
N LEU A 82 6.07 -5.35 16.81
CA LEU A 82 7.44 -5.87 16.87
C LEU A 82 8.40 -4.87 17.50
N LYS A 83 8.30 -3.58 17.14
CA LYS A 83 9.10 -2.53 17.77
C LYS A 83 8.84 -2.41 19.27
N ARG A 84 7.61 -2.65 19.72
CA ARG A 84 7.27 -2.67 21.16
C ARG A 84 7.78 -3.93 21.86
N ALA A 85 7.95 -5.03 21.14
CA ALA A 85 8.47 -6.29 21.66
C ALA A 85 10.00 -6.27 21.84
N GLU A 86 10.74 -5.48 21.05
CA GLU A 86 12.20 -5.34 21.14
C GLU A 86 12.76 -5.20 22.55
N PRO A 87 12.37 -4.19 23.35
CA PRO A 87 12.95 -4.01 24.68
C PRO A 87 12.68 -5.19 25.61
N LEU A 88 11.59 -5.95 25.38
CA LEU A 88 11.29 -7.14 26.15
C LEU A 88 12.16 -8.33 25.71
N VAL A 89 12.38 -8.52 24.41
CA VAL A 89 13.26 -9.60 23.91
C VAL A 89 14.72 -9.38 24.32
N GLU A 90 15.15 -8.13 24.44
CA GLU A 90 16.51 -7.77 24.83
C GLU A 90 16.73 -7.79 26.35
N ASP A 91 15.66 -7.78 27.13
CA ASP A 91 15.73 -7.87 28.59
C ASP A 91 16.04 -9.32 29.03
N GLY A 92 17.24 -9.48 29.58
CA GLY A 92 17.73 -10.74 30.14
C GLY A 92 17.25 -11.04 31.56
N GLN A 93 16.53 -10.12 32.21
CA GLN A 93 15.94 -10.28 33.54
C GLN A 93 14.41 -10.09 33.50
N ARG A 94 13.76 -10.65 32.47
CA ARG A 94 12.30 -10.54 32.32
C ARG A 94 11.54 -11.20 33.47
N SER A 95 10.56 -10.46 33.97
CA SER A 95 9.51 -11.00 34.84
C SER A 95 8.53 -11.89 34.07
N GLU A 96 7.77 -12.73 34.79
CA GLU A 96 6.61 -13.47 34.23
C GLU A 96 5.65 -12.56 33.46
N ALA A 97 5.31 -11.39 34.03
CA ALA A 97 4.43 -10.41 33.38
C ALA A 97 5.04 -9.85 32.09
N SER A 98 6.37 -9.64 32.06
CA SER A 98 7.09 -9.22 30.85
C SER A 98 7.08 -10.31 29.78
N ASN A 99 7.17 -11.58 30.17
CA ASN A 99 7.07 -12.72 29.25
C ASN A 99 5.67 -12.84 28.64
N GLU A 100 4.62 -12.76 29.46
CA GLU A 100 3.23 -12.78 28.97
C GLU A 100 2.97 -11.60 28.02
N ARG A 101 3.48 -10.41 28.36
CA ARG A 101 3.37 -9.23 27.51
C ARG A 101 4.08 -9.41 26.17
N LEU A 102 5.28 -9.99 26.18
CA LEU A 102 6.02 -10.31 24.97
C LEU A 102 5.27 -11.31 24.09
N GLU A 103 4.76 -12.40 24.66
CA GLU A 103 3.97 -13.38 23.91
C GLU A 103 2.73 -12.74 23.29
N THR A 104 2.03 -11.88 24.04
CA THR A 104 0.86 -11.14 23.54
C THR A 104 1.24 -10.29 22.32
N LEU A 105 2.33 -9.52 22.40
CA LEU A 105 2.79 -8.66 21.30
C LEU A 105 3.17 -9.48 20.06
N LEU A 106 3.84 -10.62 20.23
CA LEU A 106 4.20 -11.51 19.12
C LEU A 106 2.96 -12.16 18.46
N ASN A 107 1.97 -12.56 19.28
CA ASN A 107 0.71 -13.12 18.79
C ASN A 107 -0.13 -12.07 18.05
N GLU A 108 -0.26 -10.85 18.59
CA GLU A 108 -0.95 -9.75 17.92
C GLU A 108 -0.26 -9.38 16.60
N ALA A 109 1.08 -9.33 16.57
CA ALA A 109 1.82 -9.06 15.35
C ALA A 109 1.54 -10.11 14.27
N ARG A 110 1.49 -11.39 14.66
CA ARG A 110 1.10 -12.49 13.78
C ARG A 110 -0.32 -12.32 13.24
N GLN A 111 -1.29 -12.02 14.11
CA GLN A 111 -2.69 -11.80 13.71
C GLN A 111 -2.83 -10.65 12.70
N GLN A 112 -2.06 -9.56 12.87
CA GLN A 112 -2.07 -8.46 11.91
C GLN A 112 -1.50 -8.89 10.54
N LEU A 113 -0.48 -9.75 10.51
CA LEU A 113 0.04 -10.30 9.26
C LEU A 113 -0.93 -11.29 8.61
N GLU A 114 -1.61 -12.14 9.40
CA GLU A 114 -2.69 -13.02 8.90
C GLU A 114 -3.84 -12.19 8.31
N MET A 115 -4.23 -11.10 8.97
CA MET A 115 -5.19 -10.15 8.43
C MET A 115 -4.70 -9.53 7.11
N ALA A 116 -3.42 -9.19 7.01
CA ALA A 116 -2.85 -8.65 5.77
C ALA A 116 -2.92 -9.67 4.61
N GLU A 117 -2.59 -10.94 4.88
CA GLU A 117 -2.70 -12.03 3.90
C GLU A 117 -4.16 -12.21 3.44
N LEU A 118 -5.10 -12.28 4.39
CA LEU A 118 -6.54 -12.46 4.11
C LEU A 118 -7.14 -11.32 3.30
N LEU A 119 -6.68 -10.09 3.54
CA LEU A 119 -7.11 -8.91 2.79
C LEU A 119 -6.41 -8.76 1.42
N GLY A 120 -5.48 -9.68 1.10
CA GLY A 120 -4.85 -9.73 -0.22
C GLY A 120 -3.68 -8.76 -0.41
N TYR A 121 -3.07 -8.27 0.68
CA TYR A 121 -1.93 -7.34 0.63
C TYR A 121 -0.59 -7.99 0.27
N GLY A 122 -0.61 -9.24 -0.18
CA GLY A 122 0.55 -10.00 -0.62
C GLY A 122 0.13 -11.44 -0.91
N LYS A 123 1.03 -12.22 -1.50
CA LYS A 123 0.79 -13.65 -1.71
C LYS A 123 1.22 -14.39 -0.45
N ARG A 124 0.64 -15.57 -0.25
CA ARG A 124 1.04 -16.48 0.84
C ARG A 124 2.55 -16.70 0.94
N LYS A 125 3.26 -16.77 -0.20
CA LYS A 125 4.72 -16.93 -0.26
C LYS A 125 5.49 -15.76 0.37
N ASP A 126 4.90 -14.57 0.38
CA ASP A 126 5.51 -13.36 0.94
C ASP A 126 5.34 -13.33 2.47
N PHE A 127 4.27 -13.95 2.98
CA PHE A 127 3.97 -14.05 4.42
C PHE A 127 4.55 -15.29 5.11
N GLU A 128 4.68 -16.43 4.42
CA GLU A 128 5.28 -17.65 4.95
C GLU A 128 6.63 -17.45 5.68
N PRO A 129 7.62 -16.72 5.12
CA PRO A 129 8.88 -16.48 5.82
C PRO A 129 8.70 -15.63 7.08
N LEU A 130 7.74 -14.70 7.10
CA LEU A 130 7.42 -13.89 8.28
C LEU A 130 6.84 -14.76 9.41
N TYR A 131 5.91 -15.66 9.08
CA TYR A 131 5.34 -16.57 10.07
C TYR A 131 6.37 -17.55 10.64
N ALA A 132 7.25 -18.06 9.78
CA ALA A 132 8.33 -18.96 10.20
C ALA A 132 9.27 -18.28 11.19
N GLU A 133 9.62 -17.01 10.94
CA GLU A 133 10.44 -16.25 11.86
C GLU A 133 9.76 -15.92 13.18
N LEU A 134 8.52 -15.44 13.15
CA LEU A 134 7.76 -15.17 14.38
C LEU A 134 7.67 -16.43 15.25
N LYS A 135 7.47 -17.60 14.64
CA LYS A 135 7.46 -18.88 15.34
C LYS A 135 8.82 -19.17 16.00
N LYS A 136 9.92 -19.03 15.26
CA LYS A 136 11.28 -19.23 15.79
C LYS A 136 11.58 -18.28 16.95
N ILE A 137 11.17 -17.02 16.84
CA ILE A 137 11.37 -16.02 17.90
C ILE A 137 10.58 -16.42 19.13
N LYS A 138 9.30 -16.79 18.98
CA LYS A 138 8.46 -17.25 20.09
C LYS A 138 9.06 -18.46 20.82
N GLU A 139 9.57 -19.44 20.07
CA GLU A 139 10.25 -20.61 20.64
C GLU A 139 11.53 -20.23 21.41
N LYS A 140 12.34 -19.31 20.87
CA LYS A 140 13.55 -18.82 21.55
C LYS A 140 13.23 -18.01 22.81
N THR A 141 12.14 -17.23 22.81
CA THR A 141 11.77 -16.38 23.93
C THR A 141 11.00 -17.11 25.03
N GLY A 142 10.33 -18.22 24.70
CA GLY A 142 9.52 -19.02 25.64
C GLY A 142 10.32 -19.73 26.73
N GLY A 143 11.63 -19.93 26.53
CA GLY A 143 12.55 -20.46 27.55
C GLY A 143 13.24 -19.40 28.40
N GLY A 144 12.78 -18.14 28.37
CA GLY A 144 13.48 -17.00 28.99
C GLY A 144 14.69 -16.51 28.18
N GLY A 145 14.90 -17.04 26.97
CA GLY A 145 15.99 -16.65 26.08
C GLY A 145 15.84 -15.20 25.61
N PHE A 146 16.91 -14.43 25.70
CA PHE A 146 16.98 -13.02 25.32
C PHE A 146 18.07 -12.81 24.27
N GLY A 147 17.94 -11.78 23.44
CA GLY A 147 18.97 -11.47 22.47
C GLY A 147 18.69 -10.24 21.62
N LYS A 148 19.74 -9.44 21.43
CA LYS A 148 19.72 -8.23 20.61
C LYS A 148 19.54 -8.58 19.14
N GLY A 149 18.66 -7.86 18.47
CA GLY A 149 18.43 -7.98 17.02
C GLY A 149 17.65 -9.23 16.59
N TRP A 150 17.08 -10.01 17.52
CA TRP A 150 16.26 -11.18 17.16
C TRP A 150 15.02 -10.85 16.33
N LEU A 151 14.55 -9.60 16.37
CA LEU A 151 13.41 -9.10 15.61
C LEU A 151 13.81 -8.36 14.32
N ASP A 152 15.11 -8.20 14.04
CA ASP A 152 15.56 -7.38 12.91
C ASP A 152 15.21 -7.98 11.55
N GLU A 153 15.32 -9.30 11.43
CA GLU A 153 15.06 -10.03 10.19
C GLU A 153 13.55 -9.96 9.82
N VAL A 154 12.65 -10.27 10.76
CA VAL A 154 11.19 -10.13 10.56
C VAL A 154 10.76 -8.68 10.28
N LYS A 155 11.36 -7.68 10.94
CA LYS A 155 11.08 -6.26 10.64
C LYS A 155 11.55 -5.88 9.23
N GLY A 156 12.72 -6.36 8.82
CA GLY A 156 13.27 -6.13 7.47
C GLY A 156 12.36 -6.70 6.39
N LYS A 157 11.91 -7.95 6.55
CA LYS A 157 10.97 -8.59 5.63
C LYS A 157 9.60 -7.89 5.61
N THR A 158 9.13 -7.40 6.76
CA THR A 158 7.89 -6.61 6.84
C THR A 158 8.01 -5.30 6.04
N VAL A 159 9.18 -4.67 6.03
CA VAL A 159 9.45 -3.49 5.19
C VAL A 159 9.43 -3.84 3.71
N GLN A 160 9.97 -4.98 3.33
CA GLN A 160 9.94 -5.43 1.94
C GLN A 160 8.51 -5.60 1.42
N VAL A 161 7.62 -6.23 2.19
CA VAL A 161 6.19 -6.36 1.83
C VAL A 161 5.53 -4.99 1.65
N VAL A 162 5.81 -4.02 2.54
CA VAL A 162 5.30 -2.64 2.40
C VAL A 162 5.85 -1.94 1.16
N LEU A 163 7.10 -2.18 0.78
CA LEU A 163 7.72 -1.57 -0.40
C LEU A 163 7.22 -2.20 -1.70
N GLU A 164 6.98 -3.50 -1.72
CA GLU A 164 6.37 -4.20 -2.86
C GLU A 164 4.95 -3.68 -3.11
N THR A 165 4.11 -3.58 -2.06
CA THR A 165 2.76 -2.99 -2.21
C THR A 165 2.77 -1.51 -2.57
N ALA A 166 3.82 -0.78 -2.16
CA ALA A 166 4.01 0.62 -2.50
C ALA A 166 4.43 0.85 -3.96
N GLY A 167 5.13 -0.11 -4.58
CA GLY A 167 5.65 -0.02 -5.95
C GLY A 167 4.73 -0.62 -7.03
N GLU A 168 3.80 -1.51 -6.66
CA GLU A 168 2.89 -2.17 -7.60
C GLU A 168 1.80 -1.21 -8.16
N GLY A 169 1.59 -0.04 -7.54
CA GLY A 169 0.55 0.92 -7.90
C GLY A 169 0.91 1.87 -9.06
N ARG A 170 1.60 1.38 -10.10
CA ARG A 170 1.58 2.00 -11.44
C ARG A 170 0.21 1.78 -12.09
N ILE A 171 -0.83 2.28 -11.43
CA ILE A 171 -2.17 2.32 -12.00
C ILE A 171 -2.16 3.54 -12.90
N ALA A 172 -2.03 3.31 -14.21
CA ALA A 172 -2.35 4.31 -15.22
C ALA A 172 -3.69 4.98 -14.84
N PRO A 173 -3.84 6.29 -15.07
CA PRO A 173 -5.00 7.04 -14.60
C PRO A 173 -6.29 6.30 -14.96
N PRO A 174 -7.31 6.29 -14.08
CA PRO A 174 -8.56 5.64 -14.38
C PRO A 174 -9.06 6.23 -15.70
N LEU A 175 -9.12 5.38 -16.73
CA LEU A 175 -9.81 5.68 -17.98
C LEU A 175 -11.22 6.10 -17.58
N LEU A 176 -11.41 7.42 -17.53
CA LEU A 176 -12.71 8.04 -17.39
C LEU A 176 -13.57 7.42 -18.47
N SER A 177 -14.64 6.79 -18.00
CA SER A 177 -15.73 6.28 -18.81
C SER A 177 -16.12 7.32 -19.85
N HIS A 178 -15.63 7.14 -21.07
CA HIS A 178 -16.35 7.19 -22.33
C HIS A 178 -15.35 6.75 -23.41
N GLU A 179 -15.73 5.73 -24.16
CA GLU A 179 -15.01 5.16 -25.30
C GLU A 179 -13.96 4.10 -25.00
N CYS A 180 -14.47 2.88 -25.11
CA CYS A 180 -13.77 1.73 -25.66
C CYS A 180 -12.99 2.13 -26.94
N LEU A 181 -11.88 1.41 -27.15
CA LEU A 181 -11.18 1.10 -28.41
C LEU A 181 -9.86 1.84 -28.71
N ILE A 182 -8.87 0.97 -29.03
CA ILE A 182 -7.70 1.15 -29.91
C ILE A 182 -6.37 1.46 -29.20
N PHE A 183 -5.53 0.39 -29.14
CA PHE A 183 -4.06 0.33 -29.30
C PHE A 183 -3.20 1.29 -28.43
N TYR A 184 -2.15 0.81 -27.75
CA TYR A 184 -0.87 0.66 -28.43
C TYR A 184 0.03 -0.39 -27.74
N PHE A 185 0.35 -1.42 -28.50
CA PHE A 185 1.60 -2.18 -28.43
C PHE A 185 2.50 -1.56 -29.51
N VAL A 186 3.79 -1.35 -29.18
CA VAL A 186 4.90 -0.84 -30.02
C VAL A 186 4.92 0.66 -30.29
#